data_AF-A0A6P1YTQ0-F1
#
_entry.id   AF-A0A6P1YTQ0-F1
#
_cell.length_a   1.000
_cell.length_b   1.000
_cell.length_c   1.000
_cell.angle_alpha   90.00
_cell.angle_beta   90.00
_cell.angle_gamma   90.00
#
_symmetry.space_group_name_H-M   'P 1'
#
loop_
_entity.id
_entity.type
_entity.pdbx_description
1 polymer ?
#
loop_
_entity_poly.entity_id
_entity_poly.type
_entity_poly.pdbx_seq_one_letter_code
_entity_poly.pdbx_strand_id
1 'polypeptide(L)' 'MDGQHPKAEADLGAFLDAALAVAELPLEPELRPRVLMHLRTAVEMAQIVTSFPLSDEAEPAPVYLP' A
#
# COMPACT_ATOMS: atom_id res chain seq x y z
N MET A 1 19.07 -14.68 -0.03
CA MET A 1 18.10 -15.21 0.97
C MET A 1 17.82 -14.06 1.90
N ASP A 2 17.10 -13.06 1.38
CA ASP A 2 17.00 -11.77 2.04
C ASP A 2 16.01 -11.86 3.20
N GLY A 3 16.50 -11.48 4.38
CA GLY A 3 15.78 -11.62 5.63
C GLY A 3 14.52 -10.76 5.63
N GLN A 4 13.37 -11.41 5.70
CA GLN A 4 12.11 -10.75 6.05
C GLN A 4 12.30 -10.04 7.40
N HIS A 5 12.25 -8.71 7.41
CA HIS A 5 12.30 -7.94 8.66
C HIS A 5 10.94 -8.06 9.37
N PRO A 6 10.87 -8.72 10.56
CA PRO A 6 9.61 -9.02 11.24
C PRO A 6 8.81 -7.76 11.64
N LYS A 7 9.49 -6.62 11.81
CA LYS A 7 8.86 -5.33 12.09
C LYS A 7 8.06 -4.78 10.90
N ALA A 8 8.64 -4.83 9.69
CA ALA A 8 7.95 -4.34 8.50
C ALA A 8 6.68 -5.15 8.21
N GLU A 9 6.70 -6.45 8.53
CA GLU A 9 5.52 -7.31 8.38
C GLU A 9 4.42 -6.97 9.40
N ALA A 10 4.81 -6.71 10.65
CA ALA A 10 3.88 -6.27 11.69
C ALA A 10 3.23 -4.91 11.34
N ASP A 11 4.01 -3.99 10.77
CA ASP A 11 3.53 -2.67 10.36
C ASP A 11 2.49 -2.78 9.23
N LEU A 12 2.70 -3.66 8.23
CA LEU A 12 1.73 -3.92 7.16
C LEU A 12 0.45 -4.60 7.67
N GLY A 13 0.58 -5.52 8.63
CA GLY A 13 -0.57 -6.14 9.30
C GLY A 13 -1.45 -5.10 9.99
N ALA A 14 -0.85 -4.22 10.78
CA ALA A 14 -1.57 -3.15 11.47
C ALA A 14 -2.20 -2.15 10.50
N PHE A 15 -1.48 -1.79 9.43
CA PHE A 15 -2.02 -0.94 8.37
C PHE A 15 -3.24 -1.58 7.69
N LEU A 16 -3.16 -2.87 7.34
CA LEU A 16 -4.28 -3.61 6.76
C LEU A 16 -5.50 -3.58 7.67
N ASP A 17 -5.33 -3.84 8.97
CA ASP A 17 -6.43 -3.85 9.94
C ASP A 17 -7.10 -2.48 10.06
N ALA A 18 -6.31 -1.40 10.14
CA ALA A 18 -6.83 -0.04 10.19
C ALA A 18 -7.55 0.35 8.89
N ALA A 19 -6.99 0.00 7.73
CA ALA A 19 -7.59 0.29 6.44
C ALA A 19 -8.92 -0.43 6.23
N LEU A 20 -9.01 -1.71 6.61
CA LEU A 20 -10.26 -2.48 6.56
C LEU A 20 -11.34 -1.87 7.46
N ALA A 21 -10.97 -1.44 8.67
CA ALA A 21 -11.89 -0.80 9.60
C ALA A 21 -12.42 0.53 9.04
N VAL A 22 -11.55 1.37 8.46
CA VAL A 22 -11.95 2.65 7.84
C VAL A 22 -12.83 2.44 6.61
N ALA A 23 -12.55 1.41 5.81
CA ALA A 23 -13.31 1.10 4.61
C ALA A 23 -14.60 0.29 4.88
N GLU A 24 -14.83 -0.13 6.13
CA GLU A 24 -15.91 -1.04 6.53
C GLU A 24 -15.93 -2.35 5.70
N LEU A 25 -14.74 -2.83 5.33
CA LEU A 25 -14.57 -4.01 4.49
C LEU A 25 -14.30 -5.24 5.37
N PRO A 26 -15.16 -6.26 5.35
CA PRO A 26 -14.84 -7.53 6.00
C PRO A 26 -13.70 -8.22 5.24
N LEU A 27 -12.84 -8.92 5.99
CA LEU A 27 -11.80 -9.78 5.44
C LEU A 27 -11.90 -11.16 6.08
N GLU A 28 -12.14 -12.18 5.27
CA GLU A 28 -12.09 -13.56 5.75
C GLU A 28 -10.68 -13.91 6.22
N PRO A 29 -10.52 -14.53 7.41
CA PRO A 29 -9.21 -14.82 7.99
C PRO A 29 -8.29 -15.61 7.06
N GLU A 30 -8.84 -16.50 6.24
CA GLU A 30 -8.12 -17.35 5.28
C GLU A 30 -7.51 -16.54 4.13
N LEU A 31 -8.07 -15.35 3.84
CA LEU A 31 -7.57 -14.47 2.80
C LEU A 31 -6.41 -13.58 3.26
N ARG A 32 -6.28 -13.36 4.58
CA ARG A 32 -5.32 -12.42 5.15
C ARG A 32 -3.88 -12.63 4.66
N PRO A 33 -3.32 -13.85 4.61
CA PRO A 33 -1.96 -14.04 4.12
C PRO A 33 -1.79 -13.62 2.65
N ARG A 34 -2.81 -13.83 1.82
CA ARG A 34 -2.78 -13.47 0.39
C ARG A 34 -2.90 -11.96 0.19
N VAL A 35 -3.75 -11.30 0.98
CA VAL A 35 -3.88 -9.83 0.95
C VAL A 35 -2.58 -9.17 1.39
N LEU A 36 -1.94 -9.66 2.46
CA LEU A 36 -0.65 -9.13 2.92
C LEU A 36 0.46 -9.28 1.88
N MET A 37 0.51 -10.41 1.19
CA MET A 37 1.44 -10.62 0.08
C MET A 37 1.25 -9.56 -1.02
N HIS A 38 0.00 -9.33 -1.47
CA HIS A 38 -0.27 -8.31 -2.50
C HIS A 38 -0.03 -6.89 -2.01
N LEU A 39 -0.36 -6.59 -0.75
CA LEU A 39 -0.10 -5.29 -0.14
C LEU A 39 1.40 -5.00 -0.11
N ARG A 40 2.24 -5.99 0.22
CA ARG A 40 3.70 -5.84 0.16
C ARG A 40 4.17 -5.51 -1.25
N THR A 41 3.70 -6.24 -2.26
CA THR A 41 4.03 -5.96 -3.67
C THR A 41 3.60 -4.55 -4.07
N ALA A 42 2.44 -4.09 -3.63
CA ALA A 42 1.98 -2.72 -3.88
C ALA A 42 2.89 -1.67 -3.23
N VAL A 43 3.41 -1.93 -2.02
CA VAL A 43 4.37 -1.05 -1.34
C VAL A 43 5.70 -0.97 -2.10
N GLU A 44 6.19 -2.09 -2.63
CA GLU A 44 7.39 -2.11 -3.48
C GLU A 44 7.18 -1.29 -4.76
N MET A 45 6.03 -1.42 -5.41
CA MET A 45 5.67 -0.61 -6.58
C MET A 45 5.54 0.88 -6.22
N ALA A 46 4.94 1.19 -5.08
CA ALA A 46 4.80 2.56 -4.60
C ALA A 46 6.17 3.21 -4.37
N GLN A 47 7.15 2.50 -3.81
CA GLN A 47 8.52 3.02 -3.64
C GLN A 47 9.18 3.41 -4.96
N ILE A 48 8.93 2.66 -6.04
CA ILE A 48 9.44 3.01 -7.37
C ILE A 48 8.85 4.35 -7.82
N VAL A 49 7.53 4.52 -7.68
CA VAL A 49 6.84 5.74 -8.11
C VAL A 49 7.19 6.94 -7.24
N THR A 50 7.22 6.80 -5.91
CA THR A 50 7.49 7.89 -4.97
C THR A 50 8.95 8.33 -4.96
N SER A 51 9.86 7.52 -5.52
CA SER A 51 11.26 7.91 -5.72
C SER A 51 11.45 8.91 -6.86
N PHE A 52 10.45 9.08 -7.74
CA PHE A 52 10.48 10.07 -8.80
C PHE A 52 10.33 11.49 -8.21
N PRO A 53 11.24 12.43 -8.50
CA PRO A 53 11.12 13.80 -7.99
C PRO A 53 9.93 14.50 -8.65
N LEU A 54 9.03 15.05 -7.84
CA LEU A 54 7.85 15.79 -8.28
C LEU A 54 7.96 17.23 -7.80
N SER A 55 7.86 18.22 -8.70
CA SER A 55 7.80 19.63 -8.30
C SER A 55 6.38 20.05 -7.92
N ASP A 56 6.26 21.10 -7.13
CA ASP A 56 4.96 21.58 -6.65
C ASP A 56 4.08 22.10 -7.79
N GLU A 57 4.68 22.51 -8.92
CA GLU A 57 3.99 22.95 -10.14
C GLU A 57 3.57 21.78 -11.05
N ALA A 58 3.86 20.54 -10.67
CA ALA A 58 3.45 19.38 -11.45
C ALA A 58 1.94 19.17 -11.36
N GLU A 59 1.26 19.37 -12.48
CA GLU A 59 -0.17 19.09 -12.60
C GLU A 59 -0.44 17.58 -12.67
N PRO A 60 -1.53 17.09 -12.05
CA PRO A 60 -1.93 15.70 -12.19
C PRO A 60 -2.32 15.40 -13.64
N ALA A 61 -2.21 14.12 -14.02
CA ALA A 61 -2.84 13.64 -15.24
C ALA A 61 -4.36 13.89 -15.22
N PRO A 62 -5.04 13.77 -16.37
CA PRO A 62 -5.99 14.74 -16.92
C PRO A 62 -6.75 15.61 -15.91
N VAL A 63 -6.65 16.94 -16.10
CA VAL A 63 -7.40 17.96 -15.37
C VAL A 63 -8.82 18.13 -15.93
N TYR A 64 -9.76 18.52 -15.06
CA TYR A 64 -11.13 18.85 -15.45
C TYR A 64 -11.15 19.99 -16.48
N LEU A 65 -11.91 19.81 -17.56
CA LEU A 65 -12.24 20.86 -18.52
C LEU A 65 -13.74 21.20 -18.36
N PRO A 66 -14.10 22.48 -18.19
CA PRO A 66 -15.49 22.91 -18.00
C PRO A 66 -16.38 22.68 -19.22
#